data_AF-A0A9P5MEK3-F1
#
_entry.id   AF-A0A9P5MEK3-F1
#
_cell.length_a   1.000
_cell.length_b   1.000
_cell.length_c   1.000
_cell.angle_alpha   90.00
_cell.angle_beta   90.00
_cell.angle_gamma   90.00
#
_symmetry.space_group_name_H-M   'P 1'
#
loop_
_entity.id
_entity.type
_entity.pdbx_description
1 polymer ?
#
loop_
_entity_poly.entity_id
_entity_poly.type
_entity_poly.pdbx_seq_one_letter_code
_entity_poly.pdbx_strand_id
1 'polypeptide(L)'
;MTTPASSISPSDDALAKELRDLRVQYPTTGAAKLVPLLLASNPTWTVSEKRVRKILQKEGLSTSAAPGATPNKGSNVDEDDSFPTSHIVDSVDPAKWSKKVRVADFGSRKGKGLVATEPIAENEHIWVEDPLITSPESWVIVYPSLSWLCGRTLSFLNGVSVSYFPRELDQLHRNGQACLYCSKIIRSSGGYHIECKCSGVFCNRLCSSRGGGAHAFLCVGQNPASIPFVRFIRDENWKAPGALARLAGVLLSLASKGPSAAQELTHTIDYVRGLAGLSLDKRTRVISNWQATQTASEELWKKTHLLFVQALQSPTTPADANILARLKGKGELPADILHLLFDYDGFLLGLGKMSLNMEAHGGLYVLHSHINHSCSSNISVRHITTNHSQRITIIARKNIDAGEELLASYVNPSNDVWARRRELKEWGFGVCNCERCLEEEKTAPPEGQQKVELEDELRGFLGV
;
A
#
# COMPACT_ATOMS: atom_id res chain seq x y z
N MET A 1 33.50 -30.09 -44.88
CA MET A 1 32.89 -28.74 -44.95
C MET A 1 31.70 -28.74 -43.99
N THR A 2 31.91 -28.31 -42.75
CA THR A 2 30.84 -28.15 -41.75
C THR A 2 30.18 -26.80 -41.94
N THR A 3 28.90 -26.79 -42.29
CA THR A 3 28.02 -25.62 -42.37
C THR A 3 28.06 -24.79 -41.07
N PRO A 4 28.16 -23.45 -41.13
CA PRO A 4 28.13 -22.63 -39.92
C PRO A 4 26.74 -22.72 -39.28
N ALA A 5 26.69 -23.10 -38.00
CA ALA A 5 25.45 -23.11 -37.22
C ALA A 5 24.87 -21.70 -37.21
N SER A 6 23.67 -21.54 -37.76
CA SER A 6 22.94 -20.28 -37.74
C SER A 6 22.67 -19.88 -36.29
N SER A 7 23.18 -18.73 -35.88
CA SER A 7 22.93 -18.25 -34.53
C SER A 7 21.50 -17.72 -34.41
N ILE A 8 20.81 -18.11 -33.34
CA ILE A 8 19.40 -17.81 -33.10
C ILE A 8 19.32 -16.76 -31.99
N SER A 9 18.57 -15.68 -32.21
CA SER A 9 18.20 -14.75 -31.14
C SER A 9 17.00 -15.33 -30.38
N PRO A 10 17.13 -15.74 -29.10
CA PRO A 10 16.03 -16.33 -28.35
C PRO A 10 14.90 -15.33 -28.09
N SER A 11 13.69 -15.80 -27.78
CA SER A 11 12.60 -14.93 -27.29
C SER A 11 12.90 -14.39 -25.90
N ASP A 12 12.26 -13.28 -25.52
CA ASP A 12 12.46 -12.68 -24.19
C ASP A 12 12.02 -13.64 -23.06
N ASP A 13 10.98 -14.44 -23.26
CA ASP A 13 10.49 -15.41 -22.27
C ASP A 13 11.46 -16.59 -22.07
N ALA A 14 12.06 -17.10 -23.16
CA ALA A 14 13.05 -18.16 -23.09
C ALA A 14 14.34 -17.67 -22.42
N LEU A 15 14.74 -16.43 -22.71
CA LEU A 15 15.89 -15.78 -22.10
C LEU A 15 15.66 -15.46 -20.62
N ALA A 16 14.45 -15.01 -20.24
CA ALA A 16 14.08 -14.75 -18.85
C ALA A 16 14.10 -16.02 -18.00
N LYS A 17 13.63 -17.14 -18.54
CA LYS A 17 13.68 -18.45 -17.86
C LYS A 17 15.10 -18.87 -17.53
N GLU A 18 15.99 -18.83 -18.52
CA GLU A 18 17.40 -19.24 -18.33
C GLU A 18 18.15 -18.30 -17.38
N LEU A 19 17.85 -17.00 -17.42
CA LEU A 19 18.42 -16.01 -16.51
C LEU A 19 17.94 -16.18 -15.06
N ARG A 20 16.71 -16.65 -14.83
CA ARG A 20 16.23 -17.05 -13.49
C ARG A 20 17.04 -18.22 -12.94
N ASP A 21 17.25 -19.25 -13.74
CA ASP A 21 18.01 -20.44 -13.34
C ASP A 21 19.49 -20.12 -13.06
N LEU A 22 20.12 -19.28 -13.90
CA LEU A 22 21.48 -18.79 -13.68
C LEU A 22 21.59 -17.89 -12.44
N ARG A 23 20.55 -17.12 -12.11
CA ARG A 23 20.54 -16.27 -10.91
C ARG A 23 20.43 -17.08 -9.63
N VAL A 24 19.75 -18.23 -9.65
CA VAL A 24 19.74 -19.19 -8.53
C VAL A 24 21.15 -19.74 -8.27
N GLN A 25 21.90 -20.05 -9.33
CA GLN A 25 23.27 -20.59 -9.21
C GLN A 25 24.32 -19.52 -8.90
N TYR A 26 24.12 -18.28 -9.37
CA TYR A 26 25.07 -17.18 -9.23
C TYR A 26 24.40 -15.88 -8.73
N PRO A 27 24.00 -15.79 -7.44
CA PRO A 27 23.12 -14.74 -6.94
C PRO A 27 23.70 -13.31 -7.09
N THR A 28 25.01 -13.15 -6.88
CA THR A 28 25.70 -11.84 -6.83
C THR A 28 26.41 -11.46 -8.13
N THR A 29 26.30 -12.27 -9.18
CA THR A 29 27.07 -12.06 -10.42
C THR A 29 26.40 -11.00 -11.31
N GLY A 30 27.18 -10.02 -11.77
CA GLY A 30 26.71 -8.96 -12.66
C GLY A 30 26.49 -9.43 -14.10
N ALA A 31 25.64 -8.73 -14.85
CA ALA A 31 25.21 -9.11 -16.20
C ALA A 31 26.36 -9.41 -17.19
N ALA A 32 27.46 -8.65 -17.13
CA ALA A 32 28.64 -8.87 -17.97
C ALA A 32 29.27 -10.27 -17.81
N LYS A 33 29.21 -10.83 -16.59
CA LYS A 33 29.73 -12.17 -16.30
C LYS A 33 28.69 -13.28 -16.48
N LEU A 34 27.40 -12.94 -16.56
CA LEU A 34 26.33 -13.90 -16.86
C LEU A 34 26.22 -14.21 -18.36
N VAL A 35 26.56 -13.27 -19.24
CA VAL A 35 26.49 -13.47 -20.71
C VAL A 35 27.35 -14.66 -21.18
N PRO A 36 28.63 -14.82 -20.78
CA PRO A 36 29.42 -15.98 -21.17
C PRO A 36 28.87 -17.31 -20.63
N LEU A 37 28.30 -17.32 -19.42
CA LEU A 37 27.71 -18.52 -18.81
C LEU A 37 26.41 -18.95 -19.52
N LEU A 38 25.61 -17.97 -19.93
CA LEU A 38 24.41 -18.16 -20.74
C LEU A 38 24.76 -18.76 -22.11
N LEU A 39 25.78 -18.21 -22.78
CA LEU A 39 26.23 -18.67 -24.10
C LEU A 39 26.95 -20.03 -24.04
N ALA A 40 27.60 -20.35 -22.92
CA ALA A 40 28.17 -21.68 -22.68
C ALA A 40 27.08 -22.76 -22.56
N SER A 41 25.95 -22.43 -21.92
CA SER A 41 24.81 -23.33 -21.76
C SER A 41 23.94 -23.39 -23.02
N ASN A 42 23.97 -22.35 -23.86
CA ASN A 42 23.20 -22.24 -25.10
C ASN A 42 24.10 -21.78 -26.28
N PRO A 43 24.92 -22.68 -26.87
CA PRO A 43 25.94 -22.32 -27.86
C PRO A 43 25.41 -21.75 -29.18
N THR A 44 24.12 -21.98 -29.49
CA THR A 44 23.49 -21.46 -30.71
C THR A 44 22.89 -20.08 -30.53
N TRP A 45 22.88 -19.52 -29.31
CA TRP A 45 22.23 -18.25 -29.04
C TRP A 45 23.12 -17.04 -29.36
N THR A 46 22.50 -15.94 -29.76
CA THR A 46 23.16 -14.62 -29.81
C THR A 46 22.37 -13.63 -28.98
N VAL A 47 22.97 -13.14 -27.91
CA VAL A 47 22.33 -12.20 -26.97
C VAL A 47 23.34 -11.13 -26.56
N SER A 48 22.93 -9.86 -26.62
CA SER A 48 23.76 -8.75 -26.16
C SER A 48 23.66 -8.55 -24.65
N GLU A 49 24.74 -8.08 -24.03
CA GLU A 49 24.74 -7.76 -22.59
C GLU A 49 23.63 -6.76 -22.22
N LYS A 50 23.38 -5.77 -23.09
CA LYS A 50 22.30 -4.78 -22.90
C LYS A 50 20.93 -5.44 -22.80
N ARG A 51 20.67 -6.48 -23.61
CA ARG A 51 19.41 -7.24 -23.58
C ARG A 51 19.29 -8.09 -22.30
N VAL A 52 20.38 -8.72 -21.86
CA VAL A 52 20.42 -9.45 -20.58
C VAL A 52 20.15 -8.51 -19.41
N ARG A 53 20.78 -7.32 -19.37
CA ARG A 53 20.52 -6.31 -18.32
C ARG A 53 19.06 -5.88 -18.31
N LYS A 54 18.47 -5.61 -19.48
CA LYS A 54 17.05 -5.21 -19.60
C LYS A 54 16.10 -6.29 -19.09
N ILE A 55 16.36 -7.56 -19.40
CA ILE A 55 15.53 -8.67 -18.95
C ILE A 55 15.73 -8.94 -17.46
N LEU A 56 16.98 -8.91 -16.95
CA LEU A 56 17.23 -9.00 -15.50
C LEU A 56 16.53 -7.88 -14.72
N GLN A 57 16.49 -6.66 -15.25
CA GLN A 57 15.77 -5.55 -14.63
C GLN A 57 14.25 -5.75 -14.68
N LYS A 58 13.71 -6.15 -15.85
CA LYS A 58 12.29 -6.47 -16.02
C LYS A 58 11.81 -7.57 -15.06
N GLU A 59 12.65 -8.56 -14.82
CA GLU A 59 12.37 -9.70 -13.93
C GLU A 59 12.70 -9.42 -12.45
N GLY A 60 13.17 -8.22 -12.10
CA GLY A 60 13.53 -7.86 -10.72
C GLY A 60 14.79 -8.56 -10.19
N LEU A 61 15.64 -9.08 -11.08
CA LEU A 61 16.85 -9.85 -10.78
C LEU A 61 18.14 -9.02 -10.94
N SER A 62 18.09 -7.69 -10.90
CA SER A 62 19.28 -6.84 -11.02
C SER A 62 20.03 -6.72 -9.69
N THR A 63 21.35 -6.88 -9.71
CA THR A 63 22.21 -6.65 -8.53
C THR A 63 22.58 -5.18 -8.44
N SER A 64 22.18 -4.50 -7.37
CA SER A 64 22.63 -3.14 -7.05
C SER A 64 24.16 -3.12 -6.90
N ALA A 65 24.82 -2.17 -7.57
CA ALA A 65 26.27 -2.03 -7.52
C ALA A 65 26.76 -1.54 -6.14
N ALA A 66 28.00 -1.92 -5.80
CA ALA A 66 28.68 -1.67 -4.54
C ALA A 66 28.73 -0.17 -4.12
N PRO A 67 28.82 0.12 -2.81
CA PRO A 67 28.85 1.49 -2.29
C PRO A 67 30.19 2.16 -2.58
N GLY A 68 30.21 3.28 -3.32
CA GLY A 68 31.43 4.06 -3.50
C GLY A 68 31.53 5.08 -4.64
N ALA A 69 30.48 5.36 -5.42
CA ALA A 69 30.55 6.35 -6.49
C ALA A 69 29.69 7.59 -6.16
N THR A 70 30.34 8.73 -5.99
CA THR A 70 29.72 10.06 -5.89
C THR A 70 28.92 10.42 -7.15
N PRO A 71 27.77 11.10 -7.04
CA PRO A 71 26.88 11.31 -8.18
C PRO A 71 27.40 12.42 -9.08
N ASN A 72 27.69 12.07 -10.33
CA ASN A 72 27.89 13.03 -11.40
C ASN A 72 26.52 13.61 -11.81
N LYS A 73 26.38 14.93 -11.72
CA LYS A 73 25.19 15.66 -12.20
C LYS A 73 25.08 15.49 -13.72
N GLY A 74 23.94 14.95 -14.15
CA GLY A 74 23.55 14.91 -15.55
C GLY A 74 23.38 13.48 -16.06
N SER A 75 22.20 12.90 -15.85
CA SER A 75 21.70 11.84 -16.74
C SER A 75 20.18 11.84 -16.69
N ASN A 76 19.58 11.67 -17.88
CA ASN A 76 18.16 11.47 -18.09
C ASN A 76 17.61 10.50 -17.05
N VAL A 77 16.58 10.93 -16.32
CA VAL A 77 15.76 10.03 -15.51
C VAL A 77 15.07 9.10 -16.50
N ASP A 78 15.43 7.81 -16.51
CA ASP A 78 14.69 6.80 -17.27
C ASP A 78 13.21 6.89 -16.85
N GLU A 79 12.30 7.18 -17.80
CA GLU A 79 10.87 7.39 -17.54
C GLU A 79 10.20 6.22 -16.76
N ASP A 80 10.78 5.02 -16.84
CA ASP A 80 10.26 3.78 -16.25
C ASP A 80 10.40 3.72 -14.72
N ASP A 81 11.26 4.53 -14.10
CA ASP A 81 11.48 4.52 -12.63
C ASP A 81 10.73 5.65 -11.90
N SER A 82 9.83 6.35 -12.61
CA SER A 82 9.09 7.52 -12.10
C SER A 82 7.69 7.21 -11.56
N PHE A 83 7.18 6.00 -11.81
CA PHE A 83 5.81 5.59 -11.44
C PHE A 83 5.79 4.48 -10.39
N PRO A 84 4.73 4.39 -9.56
CA PRO A 84 4.54 3.25 -8.69
C PRO A 84 4.46 1.94 -9.47
N THR A 85 5.18 0.93 -9.00
CA THR A 85 5.16 -0.40 -9.58
C THR A 85 4.29 -1.33 -8.75
N SER A 86 3.51 -2.17 -9.43
CA SER A 86 2.71 -3.24 -8.82
C SER A 86 2.78 -4.49 -9.69
N HIS A 87 2.53 -5.65 -9.09
CA HIS A 87 2.56 -6.92 -9.80
C HIS A 87 1.30 -7.72 -9.49
N ILE A 88 0.85 -8.50 -10.47
CA ILE A 88 -0.22 -9.48 -10.25
C ILE A 88 0.30 -10.55 -9.30
N VAL A 89 -0.56 -10.95 -8.38
CA VAL A 89 -0.26 -11.96 -7.37
C VAL A 89 -1.25 -13.10 -7.53
N ASP A 90 -0.77 -14.25 -7.97
CA ASP A 90 -1.62 -15.43 -8.22
C ASP A 90 -2.24 -16.00 -6.94
N SER A 91 -1.67 -15.71 -5.76
CA SER A 91 -2.22 -16.15 -4.48
C SER A 91 -3.47 -15.37 -4.03
N VAL A 92 -3.75 -14.22 -4.66
CA VAL A 92 -4.95 -13.42 -4.41
C VAL A 92 -6.05 -13.85 -5.37
N ASP A 93 -6.93 -14.73 -4.89
CA ASP A 93 -8.14 -15.16 -5.60
C ASP A 93 -9.30 -14.17 -5.38
N PRO A 94 -9.70 -13.38 -6.39
CA PRO A 94 -10.81 -12.43 -6.28
C PRO A 94 -12.16 -13.10 -6.01
N ALA A 95 -12.30 -14.38 -6.39
CA ALA A 95 -13.55 -15.14 -6.22
C ALA A 95 -13.93 -15.33 -4.75
N LYS A 96 -13.00 -15.12 -3.80
CA LYS A 96 -13.27 -15.04 -2.35
C LYS A 96 -14.24 -13.92 -1.98
N TRP A 97 -14.27 -12.84 -2.77
CA TRP A 97 -15.13 -11.67 -2.55
C TRP A 97 -16.22 -11.55 -3.60
N SER A 98 -15.90 -11.75 -4.87
CA SER A 98 -16.88 -11.70 -5.96
C SER A 98 -16.43 -12.48 -7.18
N LYS A 99 -17.37 -13.24 -7.77
CA LYS A 99 -17.17 -13.96 -9.04
C LYS A 99 -17.25 -13.03 -10.25
N LYS A 100 -17.74 -11.79 -10.04
CA LYS A 100 -17.95 -10.79 -11.09
C LYS A 100 -16.68 -10.01 -11.45
N VAL A 101 -15.55 -10.30 -10.79
CA VAL A 101 -14.31 -9.54 -10.97
C VAL A 101 -13.12 -10.47 -11.11
N ARG A 102 -12.12 -10.04 -11.88
CA ARG A 102 -10.81 -10.68 -11.97
C ARG A 102 -9.70 -9.63 -12.01
N VAL A 103 -8.49 -10.01 -11.60
CA VAL A 103 -7.30 -9.15 -11.75
C VAL A 103 -6.87 -9.13 -13.23
N ALA A 104 -6.42 -7.97 -13.69
CA ALA A 104 -5.84 -7.78 -15.02
C ALA A 104 -4.61 -6.87 -14.94
N ASP A 105 -3.70 -6.99 -15.90
CA ASP A 105 -2.53 -6.11 -16.05
C ASP A 105 -2.87 -4.98 -17.03
N PHE A 106 -2.58 -3.74 -16.64
CA PHE A 106 -2.75 -2.53 -17.45
C PHE A 106 -1.41 -1.88 -17.82
N GLY A 107 -0.32 -2.65 -17.74
CA GLY A 107 1.02 -2.23 -18.15
C GLY A 107 1.77 -1.44 -17.08
N SER A 108 3.02 -1.05 -17.37
CA SER A 108 3.93 -0.49 -16.36
C SER A 108 3.45 0.79 -15.68
N ARG A 109 2.66 1.62 -16.37
CA ARG A 109 2.18 2.90 -15.84
C ARG A 109 1.00 2.78 -14.89
N LYS A 110 0.05 1.89 -15.20
CA LYS A 110 -1.20 1.71 -14.43
C LYS A 110 -1.14 0.52 -13.50
N GLY A 111 -0.27 -0.45 -13.81
CA GLY A 111 -0.07 -1.66 -13.02
C GLY A 111 -1.26 -2.59 -13.10
N LYS A 112 -1.51 -3.31 -12.00
CA LYS A 112 -2.66 -4.20 -11.89
C LYS A 112 -3.97 -3.44 -11.73
N GLY A 113 -5.07 -4.05 -12.16
CA GLY A 113 -6.42 -3.51 -12.07
C GLY A 113 -7.46 -4.62 -11.85
N LEU A 114 -8.73 -4.24 -11.69
CA LEU A 114 -9.86 -5.17 -11.68
C LEU A 114 -10.74 -4.96 -12.90
N VAL A 115 -11.18 -6.06 -13.52
CA VAL A 115 -12.14 -6.02 -14.63
C VAL A 115 -13.37 -6.87 -14.33
N ALA A 116 -14.51 -6.44 -14.83
CA ALA A 116 -15.76 -7.17 -14.74
C ALA A 116 -15.68 -8.45 -15.59
N THR A 117 -16.10 -9.59 -15.05
CA THR A 117 -16.20 -10.86 -15.78
C THR A 117 -17.57 -11.07 -16.43
N GLU A 118 -18.58 -10.36 -15.93
CA GLU A 118 -19.96 -10.35 -16.40
C GLU A 118 -20.58 -8.96 -16.17
N PRO A 119 -21.73 -8.62 -16.78
CA PRO A 119 -22.39 -7.34 -16.56
C PRO A 119 -22.75 -7.11 -15.09
N ILE A 120 -22.53 -5.88 -14.61
CA ILE A 120 -22.86 -5.42 -13.26
C ILE A 120 -23.83 -4.25 -13.39
N ALA A 121 -24.99 -4.33 -12.75
CA ALA A 121 -26.01 -3.30 -12.83
C ALA A 121 -25.66 -2.08 -11.98
N GLU A 122 -26.15 -0.90 -12.35
CA GLU A 122 -26.10 0.29 -11.49
C GLU A 122 -26.70 0.00 -10.10
N ASN A 123 -26.05 0.51 -9.05
CA ASN A 123 -26.38 0.28 -7.64
C ASN A 123 -26.20 -1.17 -7.15
N GLU A 124 -25.66 -2.06 -7.97
CA GLU A 124 -25.33 -3.42 -7.53
C GLU A 124 -24.18 -3.41 -6.53
N HIS A 125 -24.35 -4.16 -5.43
CA HIS A 125 -23.29 -4.45 -4.47
C HIS A 125 -22.35 -5.51 -5.03
N ILE A 126 -21.14 -5.10 -5.44
CA ILE A 126 -20.20 -5.98 -6.13
C ILE A 126 -19.51 -6.91 -5.13
N TRP A 127 -19.00 -6.37 -4.02
CA TRP A 127 -18.48 -7.14 -2.88
C TRP A 127 -18.44 -6.34 -1.58
N VAL A 128 -18.19 -7.06 -0.48
CA VAL A 128 -17.92 -6.52 0.85
C VAL A 128 -16.57 -7.06 1.33
N GLU A 129 -15.75 -6.21 1.91
CA GLU A 129 -14.40 -6.59 2.34
C GLU A 129 -14.07 -6.07 3.73
N ASP A 130 -13.51 -6.95 4.56
CA ASP A 130 -12.91 -6.61 5.85
C ASP A 130 -11.43 -6.23 5.66
N PRO A 131 -10.90 -5.28 6.46
CA PRO A 131 -9.53 -4.81 6.31
C PRO A 131 -8.54 -5.88 6.80
N LEU A 132 -7.44 -6.05 6.06
CA LEU A 132 -6.28 -6.84 6.51
C LEU A 132 -5.65 -6.20 7.75
N ILE A 133 -5.44 -4.88 7.69
CA ILE A 133 -5.01 -4.07 8.82
C ILE A 133 -5.83 -2.78 8.88
N THR A 134 -6.02 -2.28 10.10
CA THR A 134 -6.58 -0.97 10.36
C THR A 134 -5.53 -0.12 11.07
N SER A 135 -5.13 0.98 10.46
CA SER A 135 -4.39 2.03 11.17
C SER A 135 -5.42 3.11 11.53
N PRO A 136 -5.96 3.10 12.77
CA PRO A 136 -6.98 4.06 13.17
C PRO A 136 -6.50 5.47 12.85
N GLU A 137 -7.43 6.26 12.34
CA GLU A 137 -7.16 7.55 11.74
C GLU A 137 -6.69 8.56 12.79
N SER A 138 -5.43 8.52 13.19
CA SER A 138 -4.80 9.78 13.55
C SER A 138 -4.55 10.49 12.21
N TRP A 139 -5.54 11.30 11.78
CA TRP A 139 -5.42 12.40 10.82
C TRP A 139 -5.35 12.04 9.35
N VAL A 140 -6.47 12.26 8.65
CA VAL A 140 -6.42 12.79 7.29
C VAL A 140 -5.33 13.87 7.31
N ILE A 141 -4.31 13.78 6.45
CA ILE A 141 -3.66 15.02 6.03
C ILE A 141 -4.86 15.82 5.52
N VAL A 142 -5.27 16.85 6.27
CA VAL A 142 -6.28 17.78 5.82
C VAL A 142 -5.64 18.50 4.64
N TYR A 143 -5.59 17.84 3.51
CA TYR A 143 -5.97 18.48 2.30
C TYR A 143 -7.50 18.56 2.41
N PRO A 144 -8.08 19.76 2.42
CA PRO A 144 -9.52 19.97 2.35
C PRO A 144 -10.19 19.13 1.24
N SER A 145 -9.40 18.64 0.28
CA SER A 145 -9.77 17.87 -0.90
C SER A 145 -9.99 16.35 -0.75
N LEU A 146 -9.76 15.74 0.42
CA LEU A 146 -10.05 14.29 0.66
C LEU A 146 -11.30 14.01 1.51
N SER A 147 -11.95 15.06 2.05
CA SER A 147 -13.23 15.00 2.79
C SER A 147 -14.40 14.37 1.99
N TRP A 148 -14.23 14.26 0.68
CA TRP A 148 -15.30 14.03 -0.30
C TRP A 148 -15.49 12.56 -0.67
N LEU A 149 -14.56 11.67 -0.29
CA LEU A 149 -14.79 10.22 -0.37
C LEU A 149 -16.01 9.81 0.48
N CYS A 150 -16.36 10.60 1.51
CA CYS A 150 -17.58 10.46 2.31
C CYS A 150 -18.60 11.61 2.10
N GLY A 151 -18.35 12.57 1.20
CA GLY A 151 -19.07 13.84 1.13
C GLY A 151 -20.28 13.90 0.18
N ARG A 152 -21.27 13.02 0.36
CA ARG A 152 -22.67 13.33 -0.03
C ARG A 152 -23.65 12.70 0.96
N THR A 153 -23.63 13.17 2.21
CA THR A 153 -24.87 13.42 2.98
C THR A 153 -24.59 14.44 4.10
N LEU A 154 -24.31 15.70 3.74
CA LEU A 154 -24.63 16.85 4.60
C LEU A 154 -26.02 17.37 4.22
N SER A 155 -27.01 16.49 4.28
CA SER A 155 -28.41 16.89 4.26
C SER A 155 -28.98 16.57 5.62
N PHE A 156 -29.17 17.63 6.40
CA PHE A 156 -30.04 17.67 7.56
C PHE A 156 -31.43 17.16 7.17
N LEU A 157 -31.68 15.87 7.35
CA LEU A 157 -33.03 15.33 7.39
C LEU A 157 -33.09 14.29 8.51
N ASN A 158 -33.76 14.68 9.60
CA ASN A 158 -34.33 13.80 10.64
C ASN A 158 -33.36 13.02 11.55
N GLY A 159 -32.49 13.74 12.27
CA GLY A 159 -32.22 13.40 13.67
C GLY A 159 -31.25 12.25 13.98
N VAL A 160 -30.38 11.83 13.06
CA VAL A 160 -29.24 10.95 13.39
C VAL A 160 -27.93 11.69 13.12
N SER A 161 -27.30 12.16 14.19
CA SER A 161 -25.91 12.64 14.18
C SER A 161 -24.96 11.46 13.98
N VAL A 162 -23.88 11.67 13.21
CA VAL A 162 -22.49 11.46 13.65
C VAL A 162 -21.55 11.50 12.43
N SER A 163 -20.73 12.54 12.35
CA SER A 163 -19.44 12.53 11.66
C SER A 163 -18.39 12.75 12.74
N TYR A 164 -17.88 11.65 13.30
CA TYR A 164 -16.84 11.67 14.33
C TYR A 164 -15.48 11.98 13.67
N PHE A 165 -14.72 12.88 14.28
CA PHE A 165 -13.41 13.32 13.84
C PHE A 165 -12.35 12.20 14.03
N PRO A 166 -11.35 12.07 13.14
CA PRO A 166 -10.31 11.03 13.16
C PRO A 166 -9.63 10.78 14.53
N ARG A 167 -9.35 11.86 15.28
CA ARG A 167 -8.73 11.88 16.62
C ARG A 167 -9.48 11.00 17.64
N GLU A 168 -10.77 10.74 17.42
CA GLU A 168 -11.63 10.00 18.32
C GLU A 168 -11.44 8.49 18.21
N LEU A 169 -11.18 7.89 17.04
CA LEU A 169 -11.12 6.41 16.94
C LEU A 169 -9.91 5.81 17.68
N ASP A 170 -8.73 6.40 17.54
CA ASP A 170 -7.53 6.00 18.28
C ASP A 170 -7.70 6.21 19.80
N GLN A 171 -8.40 7.27 20.21
CA GLN A 171 -8.77 7.49 21.61
C GLN A 171 -9.76 6.44 22.10
N LEU A 172 -10.80 6.11 21.32
CA LEU A 172 -11.78 5.09 21.63
C LEU A 172 -11.12 3.71 21.79
N HIS A 173 -10.15 3.35 20.94
CA HIS A 173 -9.39 2.11 21.10
C HIS A 173 -8.62 2.04 22.42
N ARG A 174 -7.94 3.13 22.80
CA ARG A 174 -7.17 3.19 24.05
C ARG A 174 -8.04 3.17 25.30
N ASN A 175 -9.22 3.78 25.22
CA ASN A 175 -10.15 3.86 26.33
C ASN A 175 -11.04 2.61 26.45
N GLY A 176 -10.83 1.59 25.60
CA GLY A 176 -11.66 0.40 25.58
C GLY A 176 -13.08 0.62 25.05
N GLN A 177 -13.31 1.72 24.33
CA GLN A 177 -14.61 2.13 23.77
C GLN A 177 -14.78 1.71 22.31
N ALA A 178 -13.74 1.16 21.67
CA ALA A 178 -13.80 0.54 20.36
C ALA A 178 -12.98 -0.76 20.33
N CYS A 179 -13.42 -1.71 19.51
CA CYS A 179 -12.72 -2.98 19.33
C CYS A 179 -11.38 -2.79 18.62
N LEU A 180 -10.28 -3.24 19.24
CA LEU A 180 -8.91 -3.19 18.70
C LEU A 180 -8.69 -3.86 17.34
N TYR A 181 -9.64 -4.65 16.84
CA TYR A 181 -9.55 -5.34 15.56
C TYR A 181 -10.53 -4.77 14.52
N CYS A 182 -11.84 -4.85 14.79
CA CYS A 182 -12.86 -4.44 13.82
C CYS A 182 -13.31 -2.99 13.94
N SER A 183 -12.74 -2.23 14.88
CA SER A 183 -13.06 -0.82 15.18
C SER A 183 -14.51 -0.54 15.61
N LYS A 184 -15.33 -1.59 15.81
CA LYS A 184 -16.71 -1.45 16.28
C LYS A 184 -16.75 -0.69 17.61
N ILE A 185 -17.54 0.39 17.66
CA ILE A 185 -17.79 1.15 18.89
C ILE A 185 -18.57 0.27 19.87
N ILE A 186 -18.14 0.31 21.13
CA ILE A 186 -18.72 -0.44 22.25
C ILE A 186 -19.57 0.55 23.06
N ARG A 187 -20.88 0.55 22.78
CA ARG A 187 -21.83 1.56 23.29
C ARG A 187 -22.42 1.25 24.68
N SER A 188 -22.07 0.14 25.35
CA SER A 188 -22.63 -0.19 26.69
C SER A 188 -21.79 -1.21 27.46
N SER A 189 -21.77 -1.05 28.80
CA SER A 189 -21.08 -1.85 29.81
C SER A 189 -21.61 -3.28 30.02
N GLY A 190 -22.60 -3.72 29.23
CA GLY A 190 -23.33 -4.97 29.42
C GLY A 190 -22.89 -6.14 28.51
N GLY A 191 -21.93 -5.92 27.61
CA GLY A 191 -21.39 -6.97 26.73
C GLY A 191 -20.16 -7.64 27.31
N TYR A 192 -19.99 -8.95 27.10
CA TYR A 192 -18.73 -9.62 27.39
C TYR A 192 -17.65 -9.15 26.38
N HIS A 193 -16.66 -8.44 26.88
CA HIS A 193 -15.51 -7.97 26.11
C HIS A 193 -14.24 -8.67 26.60
N ILE A 194 -13.23 -8.73 25.73
CA ILE A 194 -11.93 -9.31 26.07
C ILE A 194 -10.95 -8.17 26.22
N GLU A 195 -10.54 -7.92 27.45
CA GLU A 195 -9.58 -6.88 27.79
C GLU A 195 -8.15 -7.28 27.40
N CYS A 196 -7.38 -6.29 26.99
CA CYS A 196 -5.96 -6.41 26.72
C CYS A 196 -5.15 -5.69 27.81
N LYS A 197 -3.89 -6.09 28.00
CA LYS A 197 -2.96 -5.45 28.95
C LYS A 197 -2.68 -3.98 28.69
N CYS A 198 -3.04 -3.44 27.52
CA CYS A 198 -2.92 -2.02 27.19
C CYS A 198 -4.21 -1.21 27.41
N SER A 199 -5.16 -1.72 28.20
CA SER A 199 -6.48 -1.12 28.46
C SER A 199 -7.45 -1.09 27.27
N GLY A 200 -7.03 -1.55 26.09
CA GLY A 200 -7.91 -1.73 24.94
C GLY A 200 -8.70 -3.03 25.03
N VAL A 201 -9.73 -3.18 24.18
CA VAL A 201 -10.65 -4.32 24.23
C VAL A 201 -10.92 -4.94 22.86
N PHE A 202 -11.28 -6.22 22.84
CA PHE A 202 -11.88 -6.88 21.69
C PHE A 202 -13.36 -7.13 21.94
N CYS A 203 -14.21 -6.87 20.94
CA CYS A 203 -15.67 -6.99 21.11
C CYS A 203 -16.15 -8.43 21.32
N ASN A 204 -15.37 -9.44 20.93
CA ASN A 204 -15.66 -10.86 21.13
C ASN A 204 -14.39 -11.73 20.96
N ARG A 205 -14.51 -13.05 21.22
CA ARG A 205 -13.43 -14.04 21.06
C ARG A 205 -12.89 -14.14 19.64
N LEU A 206 -13.74 -13.97 18.63
CA LEU A 206 -13.30 -14.03 17.22
C LEU A 206 -12.36 -12.87 16.89
N CYS A 207 -12.70 -11.64 17.30
CA CYS A 207 -11.84 -10.48 17.11
C CYS A 207 -10.53 -10.59 17.90
N SER A 208 -10.57 -11.09 19.14
CA SER A 208 -9.36 -11.34 19.93
C SER A 208 -8.46 -12.40 19.28
N SER A 209 -9.04 -13.49 18.77
CA SER A 209 -8.29 -14.56 18.10
C SER A 209 -7.67 -14.10 16.77
N ARG A 210 -8.40 -13.29 15.98
CA ARG A 210 -7.92 -12.78 14.68
C ARG A 210 -6.91 -11.64 14.82
N GLY A 211 -7.16 -10.69 15.72
CA GLY A 211 -6.36 -9.47 15.85
C GLY A 211 -5.32 -9.49 16.97
N GLY A 212 -5.47 -10.36 17.97
CA GLY A 212 -4.65 -10.35 19.19
C GLY A 212 -3.18 -10.62 18.95
N GLY A 213 -2.86 -11.55 18.04
CA GLY A 213 -1.48 -11.89 17.69
C GLY A 213 -0.74 -10.71 17.05
N ALA A 214 -1.31 -10.09 16.02
CA ALA A 214 -0.74 -8.91 15.39
C ALA A 214 -0.70 -7.70 16.34
N HIS A 215 -1.74 -7.51 17.15
CA HIS A 215 -1.81 -6.46 18.15
C HIS A 215 -0.66 -6.56 19.18
N ALA A 216 -0.30 -7.77 19.62
CA ALA A 216 0.71 -7.98 20.66
C ALA A 216 2.06 -7.34 20.33
N PHE A 217 2.45 -7.28 19.05
CA PHE A 217 3.70 -6.67 18.59
C PHE A 217 3.76 -5.16 18.75
N LEU A 218 2.62 -4.46 18.80
CA LEU A 218 2.55 -3.01 19.02
C LEU A 218 1.89 -2.63 20.34
N CYS A 219 1.35 -3.61 21.06
CA CYS A 219 0.68 -3.41 22.33
C CYS A 219 1.68 -2.94 23.40
N VAL A 220 1.49 -1.73 23.92
CA VAL A 220 2.36 -1.16 24.97
C VAL A 220 2.41 -1.98 26.26
N GLY A 221 1.40 -2.83 26.52
CA GLY A 221 1.34 -3.73 27.67
C GLY A 221 1.90 -5.14 27.41
N GLN A 222 2.21 -5.49 26.16
CA GLN A 222 2.77 -6.80 25.79
C GLN A 222 4.15 -6.70 25.13
N ASN A 223 4.46 -5.60 24.46
CA ASN A 223 5.76 -5.27 23.90
C ASN A 223 6.17 -3.84 24.32
N PRO A 224 6.80 -3.65 25.49
CA PRO A 224 7.23 -2.33 25.94
C PRO A 224 8.23 -1.63 24.99
N ALA A 225 9.01 -2.39 24.20
CA ALA A 225 9.88 -1.81 23.17
C ALA A 225 9.12 -1.07 22.06
N SER A 226 7.82 -1.31 21.88
CA SER A 226 7.01 -0.53 20.93
C SER A 226 6.67 0.88 21.43
N ILE A 227 6.79 1.16 22.73
CA ILE A 227 6.33 2.42 23.34
C ILE A 227 6.99 3.65 22.69
N PRO A 228 8.32 3.73 22.51
CA PRO A 228 8.95 4.87 21.88
C PRO A 228 8.45 5.10 20.45
N PHE A 229 8.32 4.03 19.66
CA PHE A 229 7.81 4.09 18.29
C PHE A 229 6.36 4.56 18.24
N VAL A 230 5.46 3.92 19.00
CA VAL A 230 4.02 4.25 19.01
C VAL A 230 3.77 5.67 19.50
N ARG A 231 4.54 6.17 20.49
CA ARG A 231 4.48 7.57 20.90
C ARG A 231 4.94 8.48 19.79
N PHE A 232 6.11 8.20 19.21
CA PHE A 232 6.71 9.03 18.19
C PHE A 232 5.81 9.23 16.96
N ILE A 233 5.30 8.14 16.36
CA ILE A 233 4.45 8.25 15.16
C ILE A 233 3.13 8.97 15.42
N ARG A 234 2.66 8.97 16.67
CA ARG A 234 1.46 9.70 17.08
C ARG A 234 1.75 11.18 17.27
N ASP A 235 2.89 11.51 17.87
CA ASP A 235 3.32 12.89 18.09
C ASP A 235 3.64 13.58 16.75
N GLU A 236 4.32 12.86 15.85
CA GLU A 236 4.63 13.29 14.48
C GLU A 236 3.45 13.23 13.51
N ASN A 237 2.31 12.69 13.96
CA ASN A 237 1.11 12.54 13.16
C ASN A 237 1.35 11.85 11.80
N TRP A 238 1.97 10.67 11.83
CA TRP A 238 2.37 9.98 10.61
C TRP A 238 1.75 8.58 10.47
N LYS A 239 0.79 8.46 9.54
CA LYS A 239 0.00 7.24 9.31
C LYS A 239 0.78 6.06 8.74
N ALA A 240 1.60 6.29 7.72
CA ALA A 240 2.26 5.23 6.96
C ALA A 240 3.13 4.32 7.85
N PRO A 241 3.95 4.83 8.79
CA PRO A 241 4.68 3.98 9.74
C PRO A 241 3.77 3.13 10.62
N GLY A 242 2.65 3.70 11.09
CA GLY A 242 1.68 2.98 11.91
C GLY A 242 1.00 1.83 11.16
N ALA A 243 0.69 2.02 9.88
CA ALA A 243 0.16 0.97 9.02
C ALA A 243 1.22 -0.10 8.72
N LEU A 244 2.44 0.31 8.37
CA LEU A 244 3.55 -0.62 8.09
C LEU A 244 3.87 -1.49 9.30
N ALA A 245 3.86 -0.91 10.50
CA ALA A 245 4.13 -1.62 11.74
C ALA A 245 3.04 -2.66 12.07
N ARG A 246 1.78 -2.35 11.74
CA ARG A 246 0.67 -3.31 11.90
C ARG A 246 0.76 -4.45 10.89
N LEU A 247 1.14 -4.14 9.64
CA LEU A 247 1.41 -5.15 8.62
C LEU A 247 2.57 -6.06 9.04
N ALA A 248 3.66 -5.48 9.55
CA ALA A 248 4.78 -6.24 10.10
C ALA A 248 4.33 -7.10 11.30
N GLY A 249 3.47 -6.59 12.18
CA GLY A 249 2.85 -7.34 13.27
C GLY A 249 2.01 -8.53 12.77
N VAL A 250 1.24 -8.37 11.69
CA VAL A 250 0.53 -9.49 11.04
C VAL A 250 1.50 -10.55 10.54
N LEU A 251 2.53 -10.16 9.79
CA LEU A 251 3.53 -11.09 9.25
C LEU A 251 4.27 -11.84 10.37
N LEU A 252 4.75 -11.12 11.38
CA LEU A 252 5.42 -11.71 12.55
C LEU A 252 4.48 -12.63 13.34
N SER A 253 3.20 -12.27 13.48
CA SER A 253 2.20 -13.11 14.14
C SER A 253 1.85 -14.36 13.34
N LEU A 254 1.90 -14.32 12.01
CA LEU A 254 1.68 -15.50 11.18
C LEU A 254 2.91 -16.41 11.22
N ALA A 255 4.11 -15.83 11.15
CA ALA A 255 5.36 -16.57 11.32
C ALA A 255 5.41 -17.29 12.68
N SER A 256 5.04 -16.62 13.78
CA SER A 256 5.11 -17.21 15.12
C SER A 256 4.20 -18.43 15.34
N LYS A 257 3.15 -18.59 14.52
CA LYS A 257 2.26 -19.76 14.52
C LYS A 257 2.88 -20.98 13.80
N GLY A 258 3.97 -20.80 13.05
CA GLY A 258 4.68 -21.89 12.38
C GLY A 258 3.83 -22.60 11.30
N PRO A 259 3.94 -23.94 11.16
CA PRO A 259 3.31 -24.67 10.06
C PRO A 259 1.80 -24.48 9.92
N SER A 260 1.08 -24.23 11.02
CA SER A 260 -0.38 -24.05 10.98
C SER A 260 -0.83 -22.78 10.25
N ALA A 261 0.06 -21.80 10.07
CA ALA A 261 -0.22 -20.55 9.37
C ALA A 261 0.67 -20.34 8.14
N ALA A 262 1.45 -21.35 7.73
CA ALA A 262 2.43 -21.20 6.65
C ALA A 262 1.79 -20.75 5.33
N GLN A 263 0.64 -21.31 4.95
CA GLN A 263 -0.08 -20.91 3.74
C GLN A 263 -0.57 -19.45 3.82
N GLU A 264 -1.15 -19.05 4.95
CA GLU A 264 -1.64 -17.68 5.16
C GLU A 264 -0.47 -16.68 5.16
N LEU A 265 0.67 -17.06 5.75
CA LEU A 265 1.91 -16.27 5.71
C LEU A 265 2.40 -16.07 4.28
N THR A 266 2.51 -17.14 3.49
CA THR A 266 2.93 -17.06 2.08
C THR A 266 1.98 -16.16 1.28
N HIS A 267 0.67 -16.36 1.39
CA HIS A 267 -0.31 -15.52 0.69
C HIS A 267 -0.20 -14.05 1.10
N THR A 268 0.00 -13.76 2.39
CA THR A 268 0.15 -12.39 2.89
C THR A 268 1.46 -11.77 2.39
N ILE A 269 2.55 -12.53 2.36
CA ILE A 269 3.84 -12.08 1.82
C ILE A 269 3.70 -11.72 0.33
N ASP A 270 3.09 -12.61 -0.46
CA ASP A 270 2.90 -12.39 -1.89
C ASP A 270 2.01 -11.17 -2.15
N TYR A 271 0.95 -11.01 -1.36
CA TYR A 271 0.13 -9.79 -1.39
C TYR A 271 0.96 -8.52 -1.14
N VAL A 272 1.81 -8.51 -0.11
CA VAL A 272 2.69 -7.36 0.20
C VAL A 272 3.66 -7.04 -0.94
N ARG A 273 4.20 -8.07 -1.59
CA ARG A 273 5.04 -7.91 -2.79
C ARG A 273 4.26 -7.22 -3.91
N GLY A 274 3.02 -7.64 -4.15
CA GLY A 274 2.18 -7.09 -5.21
C GLY A 274 1.63 -5.68 -4.98
N LEU A 275 1.66 -5.14 -3.75
CA LEU A 275 1.18 -3.77 -3.46
C LEU A 275 1.88 -2.71 -4.32
N ALA A 276 1.14 -1.69 -4.78
CA ALA A 276 1.72 -0.57 -5.50
C ALA A 276 2.79 0.13 -4.64
N GLY A 277 4.01 0.26 -5.15
CA GLY A 277 5.14 0.77 -4.39
C GLY A 277 5.89 1.86 -5.13
N LEU A 278 6.14 2.96 -4.43
CA LEU A 278 7.11 3.99 -4.80
C LEU A 278 7.75 4.49 -3.51
N SER A 279 9.07 4.32 -3.35
CA SER A 279 9.75 4.67 -2.11
C SER A 279 9.64 6.17 -1.81
N LEU A 280 9.61 6.54 -0.53
CA LEU A 280 9.41 7.93 -0.12
C LEU A 280 10.48 8.89 -0.67
N ASP A 281 11.73 8.45 -0.75
CA ASP A 281 12.84 9.23 -1.31
C ASP A 281 12.65 9.49 -2.83
N LYS A 282 12.02 8.58 -3.56
CA LYS A 282 11.63 8.80 -4.96
C LYS A 282 10.42 9.72 -5.04
N ARG A 283 9.44 9.54 -4.15
CA ARG A 283 8.22 10.37 -4.09
C ARG A 283 8.55 11.85 -3.87
N THR A 284 9.50 12.18 -2.99
CA THR A 284 9.92 13.57 -2.77
C THR A 284 10.60 14.22 -3.97
N ARG A 285 11.18 13.42 -4.88
CA ARG A 285 11.79 13.93 -6.12
C ARG A 285 10.77 14.14 -7.23
N VAL A 286 9.76 13.27 -7.29
CA VAL A 286 8.74 13.29 -8.35
C VAL A 286 7.61 14.29 -8.05
N ILE A 287 7.29 14.51 -6.77
CA ILE A 287 6.20 15.41 -6.37
C ILE A 287 6.74 16.82 -6.13
N SER A 288 6.65 17.67 -7.17
CA SER A 288 6.97 19.10 -7.08
C SER A 288 6.15 19.78 -5.97
N ASN A 289 6.80 20.52 -5.07
CA ASN A 289 6.21 21.23 -3.92
C ASN A 289 5.82 20.36 -2.70
N TRP A 290 6.27 19.10 -2.61
CA TRP A 290 6.20 18.29 -1.38
C TRP A 290 7.22 18.78 -0.34
N GLN A 291 7.04 19.99 0.18
CA GLN A 291 7.92 20.58 1.21
C GLN A 291 7.19 21.19 2.41
N ALA A 292 5.85 21.11 2.49
CA ALA A 292 5.10 21.84 3.51
C ALA A 292 4.38 20.97 4.56
N THR A 293 4.59 19.65 4.59
CA THR A 293 4.16 18.83 5.75
C THR A 293 5.40 18.24 6.42
N GLN A 294 5.42 18.26 7.76
CA GLN A 294 6.55 17.88 8.63
C GLN A 294 7.15 16.49 8.36
N THR A 295 6.49 15.66 7.53
CA THR A 295 6.91 14.32 7.11
C THR A 295 8.09 14.26 6.13
N ALA A 296 8.69 15.39 5.74
CA ALA A 296 9.63 15.47 4.61
C ALA A 296 11.12 15.55 4.96
N SER A 297 11.53 15.45 6.23
CA SER A 297 12.97 15.42 6.57
C SER A 297 13.51 13.99 6.60
N GLU A 298 14.66 13.77 5.94
CA GLU A 298 15.38 12.49 5.99
C GLU A 298 15.70 12.07 7.44
N GLU A 299 15.92 13.05 8.32
CA GLU A 299 16.13 12.85 9.76
C GLU A 299 14.92 12.20 10.44
N LEU A 300 13.70 12.67 10.11
CA LEU A 300 12.47 12.08 10.62
C LEU A 300 12.34 10.62 10.17
N TRP A 301 12.66 10.32 8.92
CA TRP A 301 12.59 8.96 8.38
C TRP A 301 13.58 8.03 9.07
N LYS A 302 14.83 8.46 9.23
CA LYS A 302 15.88 7.71 9.95
C LYS A 302 15.50 7.46 11.40
N LYS A 303 14.98 8.48 12.09
CA LYS A 303 14.51 8.34 13.47
C LYS A 303 13.35 7.36 13.57
N THR A 304 12.38 7.45 12.66
CA THR A 304 11.23 6.54 12.61
C THR A 304 11.67 5.10 12.36
N HIS A 305 12.57 4.89 11.39
CA HIS A 305 13.13 3.59 11.06
C HIS A 305 13.86 2.97 12.26
N LEU A 306 14.71 3.76 12.94
CA LEU A 306 15.41 3.31 14.15
C LEU A 306 14.41 2.81 15.21
N LEU A 307 13.37 3.61 15.50
CA LEU A 307 12.36 3.24 16.50
C LEU A 307 11.53 2.03 16.05
N PHE A 308 11.24 1.91 14.75
CA PHE A 308 10.54 0.77 14.17
C PHE A 308 11.33 -0.53 14.33
N VAL A 309 12.63 -0.51 14.01
CA VAL A 309 13.54 -1.65 14.18
C VAL A 309 13.67 -2.01 15.65
N GLN A 310 13.81 -1.03 16.55
CA GLN A 310 13.85 -1.27 18.00
C GLN A 310 12.56 -1.92 18.52
N ALA A 311 11.40 -1.51 17.99
CA ALA A 311 10.12 -2.05 18.42
C ALA A 311 9.90 -3.51 17.98
N LEU A 312 10.35 -3.88 16.78
CA LEU A 312 9.88 -5.11 16.10
C LEU A 312 11.01 -6.10 15.73
N GLN A 313 12.28 -5.69 15.79
CA GLN A 313 13.40 -6.54 15.43
C GLN A 313 14.48 -6.62 16.52
N SER A 314 15.02 -5.48 16.92
CA SER A 314 16.23 -5.39 17.75
C SER A 314 16.03 -4.41 18.92
N PRO A 315 15.27 -4.80 19.97
CA PRO A 315 15.07 -3.96 21.14
C PRO A 315 16.39 -3.56 21.82
N THR A 316 16.39 -2.40 22.48
CA THR A 316 17.59 -1.83 23.10
C THR A 316 17.96 -2.50 24.42
N THR A 317 17.02 -3.14 25.11
CA THR A 317 17.26 -3.79 26.40
C THR A 317 17.16 -5.32 26.30
N PRO A 318 17.95 -6.09 27.08
CA PRO A 318 17.83 -7.55 27.12
C PRO A 318 16.45 -8.04 27.59
N ALA A 319 15.79 -7.28 28.47
CA ALA A 319 14.45 -7.59 28.96
C ALA A 319 13.43 -7.54 27.81
N ASP A 320 13.45 -6.45 27.03
CA ASP A 320 12.56 -6.30 25.88
C ASP A 320 12.88 -7.29 24.76
N ALA A 321 14.17 -7.57 24.53
CA ALA A 321 14.59 -8.58 23.56
C ALA A 321 14.02 -9.96 23.90
N ASN A 322 14.02 -10.34 25.19
CA ASN A 322 13.41 -11.58 25.65
C ASN A 322 11.88 -11.60 25.47
N ILE A 323 11.20 -10.47 25.70
CA ILE A 323 9.75 -10.34 25.47
C ILE A 323 9.44 -10.51 23.98
N LEU A 324 10.15 -9.79 23.10
CA LEU A 324 9.95 -9.87 21.66
C LEU A 324 10.24 -11.27 21.11
N ALA A 325 11.31 -11.93 21.59
CA ALA A 325 11.63 -13.30 21.21
C ALA A 325 10.49 -14.28 21.56
N ARG A 326 9.85 -14.10 22.72
CA ARG A 326 8.66 -14.89 23.10
C ARG A 326 7.46 -14.64 22.18
N LEU A 327 7.24 -13.39 21.76
CA LEU A 327 6.17 -13.04 20.82
C LEU A 327 6.42 -13.64 19.42
N LYS A 328 7.67 -13.63 18.95
CA LYS A 328 8.07 -14.24 17.67
C LYS A 328 8.02 -15.78 17.71
N GLY A 329 8.16 -16.38 18.89
CA GLY A 329 8.20 -17.83 19.02
C GLY A 329 9.39 -18.42 18.26
N LYS A 330 9.18 -19.56 17.59
CA LYS A 330 10.20 -20.25 16.78
C LYS A 330 10.10 -19.95 15.28
N GLY A 331 9.13 -19.13 14.88
CA GLY A 331 8.89 -18.83 13.47
C GLY A 331 9.75 -17.68 12.99
N GLU A 332 10.28 -17.80 11.78
CA GLU A 332 11.09 -16.76 11.15
C GLU A 332 10.46 -16.32 9.83
N LEU A 333 10.62 -15.04 9.51
CA LEU A 333 10.25 -14.51 8.21
C LEU A 333 11.36 -14.83 7.20
N PRO A 334 11.02 -15.02 5.91
CA PRO A 334 12.00 -15.11 4.84
C PRO A 334 12.96 -13.90 4.84
N ALA A 335 14.22 -14.14 4.49
CA ALA A 335 15.27 -13.11 4.54
C ALA A 335 14.91 -11.88 3.70
N ASP A 336 14.36 -12.07 2.50
CA ASP A 336 13.93 -10.98 1.63
C ASP A 336 12.81 -10.12 2.25
N ILE A 337 11.94 -10.71 3.06
CA ILE A 337 10.89 -9.98 3.80
C ILE A 337 11.47 -9.26 5.02
N LEU A 338 12.49 -9.82 5.67
CA LEU A 338 13.22 -9.09 6.70
C LEU A 338 13.89 -7.85 6.10
N HIS A 339 14.55 -7.97 4.94
CA HIS A 339 15.13 -6.83 4.23
C HIS A 339 14.06 -5.82 3.81
N LEU A 340 12.93 -6.26 3.26
CA LEU A 340 11.82 -5.38 2.88
C LEU A 340 11.24 -4.60 4.06
N LEU A 341 11.18 -5.19 5.26
CA LEU A 341 10.59 -4.52 6.42
C LEU A 341 11.59 -3.68 7.21
N PHE A 342 12.82 -4.16 7.36
CA PHE A 342 13.74 -3.64 8.38
C PHE A 342 15.01 -3.00 7.83
N ASP A 343 15.39 -3.22 6.57
CA ASP A 343 16.44 -2.40 5.97
C ASP A 343 15.87 -1.01 5.64
N TYR A 344 16.71 0.02 5.64
CA TYR A 344 16.24 1.40 5.47
C TYR A 344 15.52 1.61 4.13
N ASP A 345 16.09 1.12 3.02
CA ASP A 345 15.49 1.24 1.69
C ASP A 345 14.18 0.46 1.59
N GLY A 346 14.13 -0.75 2.18
CA GLY A 346 12.92 -1.56 2.28
C GLY A 346 11.83 -0.84 3.08
N PHE A 347 12.19 -0.26 4.22
CA PHE A 347 11.31 0.54 5.06
C PHE A 347 10.72 1.74 4.29
N LEU A 348 11.54 2.51 3.56
CA LEU A 348 11.05 3.63 2.74
C LEU A 348 10.10 3.18 1.63
N LEU A 349 10.36 2.02 1.00
CA LEU A 349 9.43 1.40 0.06
C LEU A 349 8.14 0.95 0.75
N GLY A 350 8.23 0.35 1.93
CA GLY A 350 7.09 -0.06 2.75
C GLY A 350 6.20 1.13 3.12
N LEU A 351 6.78 2.27 3.52
CA LEU A 351 6.04 3.50 3.76
C LEU A 351 5.37 4.04 2.49
N GLY A 352 6.03 3.93 1.35
CA GLY A 352 5.47 4.22 0.04
C GLY A 352 4.25 3.35 -0.28
N LYS A 353 4.36 2.04 -0.06
CA LYS A 353 3.26 1.07 -0.22
C LYS A 353 2.09 1.42 0.69
N MET A 354 2.32 1.76 1.96
CA MET A 354 1.22 2.14 2.85
C MET A 354 0.55 3.44 2.40
N SER A 355 1.33 4.43 1.95
CA SER A 355 0.78 5.69 1.43
C SER A 355 -0.10 5.51 0.19
N LEU A 356 0.20 4.51 -0.65
CA LEU A 356 -0.47 4.31 -1.94
C LEU A 356 -1.65 3.34 -1.91
N ASN A 357 -1.76 2.46 -0.92
CA ASN A 357 -2.73 1.35 -0.96
C ASN A 357 -3.77 1.40 0.16
N MET A 358 -3.61 2.29 1.13
CA MET A 358 -4.61 2.47 2.19
C MET A 358 -5.82 3.24 1.67
N GLU A 359 -7.01 2.79 2.05
CA GLU A 359 -8.25 3.55 1.87
C GLU A 359 -8.30 4.74 2.83
N ALA A 360 -9.08 5.76 2.50
CA ALA A 360 -9.12 7.04 3.23
C ALA A 360 -9.39 6.89 4.73
N HIS A 361 -10.16 5.87 5.15
CA HIS A 361 -10.48 5.62 6.56
C HIS A 361 -9.42 4.78 7.31
N GLY A 362 -8.27 4.53 6.67
CA GLY A 362 -7.12 3.90 7.30
C GLY A 362 -7.12 2.37 7.27
N GLY A 363 -7.96 1.76 6.42
CA GLY A 363 -7.94 0.31 6.16
C GLY A 363 -7.06 -0.05 4.96
N LEU A 364 -6.32 -1.14 5.08
CA LEU A 364 -5.68 -1.82 3.95
C LEU A 364 -6.49 -3.07 3.58
N TYR A 365 -6.88 -3.18 2.32
CA TYR A 365 -7.80 -4.20 1.83
C TYR A 365 -7.17 -4.93 0.64
N VAL A 366 -7.27 -6.25 0.64
CA VAL A 366 -6.58 -7.11 -0.32
C VAL A 366 -7.08 -6.86 -1.73
N LEU A 367 -8.39 -6.96 -1.96
CA LEU A 367 -8.95 -6.81 -3.29
C LEU A 367 -9.08 -5.34 -3.70
N HIS A 368 -9.55 -4.47 -2.80
CA HIS A 368 -9.67 -3.03 -3.08
C HIS A 368 -8.33 -2.35 -3.48
N SER A 369 -7.17 -2.83 -3.00
CA SER A 369 -5.85 -2.29 -3.43
C SER A 369 -5.52 -2.50 -4.92
N HIS A 370 -6.36 -3.22 -5.68
CA HIS A 370 -6.24 -3.41 -7.12
C HIS A 370 -7.09 -2.42 -7.92
N ILE A 371 -7.94 -1.62 -7.29
CA ILE A 371 -8.78 -0.66 -8.01
C ILE A 371 -7.89 0.47 -8.51
N ASN A 372 -8.12 0.94 -9.74
CA ASN A 372 -7.42 2.09 -10.32
C ASN A 372 -8.27 3.38 -10.29
N HIS A 373 -7.62 4.51 -10.57
CA HIS A 373 -8.26 5.81 -10.62
C HIS A 373 -8.98 6.12 -11.94
N SER A 374 -10.14 6.76 -11.85
CA SER A 374 -10.72 7.62 -12.90
C SER A 374 -11.56 8.74 -12.31
N CYS A 375 -11.51 9.95 -12.87
CA CYS A 375 -12.41 11.05 -12.49
C CYS A 375 -13.86 10.82 -12.95
N SER A 376 -14.07 9.85 -13.87
CA SER A 376 -15.36 9.28 -14.28
C SER A 376 -15.51 7.85 -13.75
N SER A 377 -15.36 7.68 -12.44
CA SER A 377 -15.44 6.38 -11.79
C SER A 377 -16.77 5.66 -12.02
N ASN A 378 -16.71 4.34 -12.21
CA ASN A 378 -17.88 3.48 -12.35
C ASN A 378 -18.22 2.71 -11.07
N ILE A 379 -17.37 2.77 -10.04
CA ILE A 379 -17.65 2.21 -8.71
C ILE A 379 -17.51 3.26 -7.60
N SER A 380 -18.09 2.93 -6.44
CA SER A 380 -17.95 3.68 -5.19
C SER A 380 -17.56 2.75 -4.05
N VAL A 381 -16.65 3.22 -3.20
CA VAL A 381 -16.22 2.55 -1.97
C VAL A 381 -17.02 3.18 -0.82
N ARG A 382 -17.75 2.36 -0.04
CA ARG A 382 -18.66 2.85 1.01
C ARG A 382 -18.49 2.10 2.31
N HIS A 383 -18.54 2.82 3.43
CA HIS A 383 -18.66 2.28 4.78
C HIS A 383 -20.14 2.31 5.20
N ILE A 384 -20.91 1.28 4.84
CA ILE A 384 -22.38 1.28 5.01
C ILE A 384 -22.80 0.93 6.46
N THR A 385 -21.88 0.43 7.27
CA THR A 385 -22.25 -0.11 8.60
C THR A 385 -22.56 1.00 9.60
N THR A 386 -23.67 0.87 10.33
CA THR A 386 -24.07 1.78 11.43
C THR A 386 -23.19 1.67 12.68
N ASN A 387 -22.29 0.69 12.72
CA ASN A 387 -21.45 0.36 13.87
C ASN A 387 -20.01 0.90 13.76
N HIS A 388 -19.73 1.75 12.77
CA HIS A 388 -18.41 2.33 12.51
C HIS A 388 -17.32 1.26 12.28
N SER A 389 -17.68 0.16 11.61
CA SER A 389 -16.72 -0.84 11.16
C SER A 389 -15.88 -0.28 10.01
N GLN A 390 -14.60 -0.58 9.99
CA GLN A 390 -13.68 -0.36 8.86
C GLN A 390 -13.97 -1.36 7.71
N ARG A 391 -15.23 -1.70 7.49
CA ARG A 391 -15.66 -2.64 6.46
C ARG A 391 -16.15 -1.85 5.27
N ILE A 392 -15.57 -2.11 4.11
CA ILE A 392 -15.97 -1.47 2.86
C ILE A 392 -16.97 -2.32 2.10
N THR A 393 -17.83 -1.64 1.37
CA THR A 393 -18.75 -2.20 0.39
C THR A 393 -18.52 -1.49 -0.93
N ILE A 394 -18.32 -2.25 -2.00
CA ILE A 394 -18.12 -1.70 -3.33
C ILE A 394 -19.45 -1.76 -4.08
N ILE A 395 -19.90 -0.61 -4.58
CA ILE A 395 -21.17 -0.47 -5.27
C ILE A 395 -20.93 0.14 -6.65
N ALA A 396 -21.54 -0.45 -7.69
CA ALA A 396 -21.54 0.10 -9.04
C ALA A 396 -22.33 1.43 -9.09
N ARG A 397 -21.72 2.46 -9.68
CA ARG A 397 -22.33 3.80 -9.85
C ARG A 397 -23.09 3.98 -11.16
N LYS A 398 -22.90 3.04 -12.08
CA LYS A 398 -23.53 2.94 -13.40
C LYS A 398 -23.45 1.48 -13.83
N ASN A 399 -24.14 1.12 -14.90
CA ASN A 399 -23.94 -0.19 -15.53
C ASN A 399 -22.47 -0.35 -15.94
N ILE A 400 -21.91 -1.53 -15.71
CA ILE A 400 -20.54 -1.92 -16.07
C ILE A 400 -20.64 -3.16 -16.95
N ASP A 401 -20.14 -3.07 -18.17
CA ASP A 401 -20.17 -4.19 -19.10
C ASP A 401 -19.06 -5.21 -18.80
N ALA A 402 -19.26 -6.45 -19.25
CA ALA A 402 -18.22 -7.48 -19.12
C ALA A 402 -16.95 -7.04 -19.87
N GLY A 403 -15.80 -7.16 -19.19
CA GLY A 403 -14.50 -6.71 -19.70
C GLY A 403 -14.16 -5.26 -19.36
N GLU A 404 -15.09 -4.45 -18.86
CA GLU A 404 -14.77 -3.10 -18.39
C GLU A 404 -13.99 -3.12 -17.08
N GLU A 405 -13.09 -2.14 -16.92
CA GLU A 405 -12.31 -1.96 -15.71
C GLU A 405 -13.13 -1.29 -14.59
N LEU A 406 -12.98 -1.78 -13.36
CA LEU A 406 -13.55 -1.16 -12.18
C LEU A 406 -12.63 -0.03 -11.70
N LEU A 407 -13.16 1.20 -11.69
CA LEU A 407 -12.43 2.42 -11.44
C LEU A 407 -13.10 3.23 -10.33
N ALA A 408 -12.32 3.66 -9.33
CA ALA A 408 -12.77 4.58 -8.28
C ALA A 408 -12.15 5.98 -8.46
N SER A 409 -12.71 6.98 -7.79
CA SER A 409 -12.07 8.31 -7.72
C SER A 409 -11.18 8.36 -6.48
N TYR A 410 -9.94 8.80 -6.64
CA TYR A 410 -8.97 8.95 -5.54
C TYR A 410 -8.99 10.36 -4.95
N VAL A 411 -9.62 11.28 -5.66
CA VAL A 411 -9.74 12.70 -5.34
C VAL A 411 -11.21 13.09 -5.38
N ASN A 412 -11.52 14.29 -4.88
CA ASN A 412 -12.87 14.81 -4.96
C ASN A 412 -13.35 14.92 -6.42
N PRO A 413 -14.41 14.21 -6.82
CA PRO A 413 -14.96 14.36 -8.16
C PRO A 413 -15.62 15.73 -8.38
N SER A 414 -15.88 16.52 -7.34
CA SER A 414 -16.49 17.85 -7.43
C SER A 414 -15.48 18.97 -7.72
N ASN A 415 -14.18 18.71 -7.51
CA ASN A 415 -13.10 19.65 -7.82
C ASN A 415 -12.97 19.84 -9.34
N ASP A 416 -12.44 20.97 -9.78
CA ASP A 416 -12.11 21.21 -11.18
C ASP A 416 -10.94 20.32 -11.67
N VAL A 417 -10.72 20.28 -12.99
CA VAL A 417 -9.69 19.42 -13.61
C VAL A 417 -8.28 19.67 -13.07
N TRP A 418 -7.92 20.92 -12.77
CA TRP A 418 -6.59 21.29 -12.32
C TRP A 418 -6.39 20.96 -10.86
N ALA A 419 -7.38 21.22 -10.01
CA ALA A 419 -7.40 20.82 -8.62
C ALA A 419 -7.27 19.29 -8.48
N ARG A 420 -8.08 18.52 -9.24
CA ARG A 420 -7.96 17.06 -9.27
C ARG A 420 -6.57 16.60 -9.72
N ARG A 421 -6.02 17.17 -10.80
CA ARG A 421 -4.68 16.80 -11.28
C ARG A 421 -3.58 17.17 -10.28
N ARG A 422 -3.67 18.32 -9.59
CA ARG A 422 -2.73 18.72 -8.53
C ARG A 422 -2.72 17.71 -7.39
N GLU A 423 -3.89 17.29 -6.91
CA GLU A 423 -4.01 16.26 -5.87
C GLU A 423 -3.52 14.88 -6.33
N LEU A 424 -3.81 14.50 -7.58
CA LEU A 424 -3.37 13.22 -8.13
C LEU A 424 -1.85 13.10 -8.28
N LYS A 425 -1.10 14.22 -8.27
CA LYS A 425 0.38 14.19 -8.27
C LYS A 425 0.92 13.37 -7.11
N GLU A 426 0.24 13.39 -5.96
CA GLU A 426 0.66 12.62 -4.77
C GLU A 426 0.65 11.10 -4.99
N TRP A 427 -0.15 10.62 -5.92
CA TRP A 427 -0.22 9.19 -6.24
C TRP A 427 0.92 8.75 -7.15
N GLY A 428 1.65 9.68 -7.76
CA GLY A 428 2.86 9.40 -8.53
C GLY A 428 2.64 8.67 -9.86
N PHE A 429 1.41 8.48 -10.34
CA PHE A 429 1.12 7.83 -11.64
C PHE A 429 1.13 8.81 -12.84
N GLY A 430 1.52 10.06 -12.59
CA GLY A 430 1.53 11.15 -13.57
C GLY A 430 0.17 11.80 -13.79
N VAL A 431 0.04 12.50 -14.92
CA VAL A 431 -1.19 13.24 -15.27
C VAL A 431 -2.34 12.28 -15.58
N CYS A 432 -3.50 12.52 -14.97
CA CYS A 432 -4.73 11.80 -15.28
C CYS A 432 -5.25 12.18 -16.66
N ASN A 433 -5.37 11.15 -17.52
CA ASN A 433 -5.82 11.25 -18.91
C ASN A 433 -7.18 10.55 -19.12
N CYS A 434 -8.01 10.45 -18.08
CA CYS A 434 -9.36 9.93 -18.25
C CYS A 434 -10.20 10.87 -19.13
N GLU A 435 -11.24 10.34 -19.76
CA GLU A 435 -12.13 11.06 -20.68
C GLU A 435 -12.59 12.42 -20.12
N ARG A 436 -13.04 12.45 -18.85
CA ARG A 436 -13.48 13.69 -18.20
C ARG A 436 -12.38 14.73 -18.04
N CYS A 437 -11.15 14.32 -17.70
CA CYS A 437 -10.04 15.26 -17.61
C CYS A 437 -9.68 15.84 -18.98
N LEU A 438 -9.67 15.00 -20.02
CA LEU A 438 -9.36 15.44 -21.38
C LEU A 438 -10.44 16.38 -21.95
N GLU A 439 -11.70 16.16 -21.61
CA GLU A 439 -12.79 17.03 -22.05
C GLU A 439 -12.82 18.36 -21.30
N GLU A 440 -12.73 18.33 -19.96
CA GLU A 440 -12.73 19.55 -19.15
C GLU A 440 -11.53 20.45 -19.46
N GLU A 441 -10.35 19.87 -19.74
CA GLU A 441 -9.14 20.63 -20.11
C GLU A 441 -9.32 21.49 -21.37
N LYS A 442 -10.13 21.07 -22.34
CA LYS A 442 -10.36 21.84 -23.58
C LYS A 442 -11.06 23.18 -23.32
N THR A 443 -11.81 23.27 -22.23
CA THR A 443 -12.66 24.44 -21.91
C THR A 443 -12.22 25.18 -20.66
N ALA A 444 -11.37 24.56 -19.83
CA ALA A 444 -10.89 25.15 -18.59
C ALA A 444 -9.90 26.30 -18.87
N PRO A 445 -9.93 27.39 -18.07
CA PRO A 445 -8.86 28.38 -18.08
C PRO A 445 -7.49 27.73 -17.80
N PRO A 446 -6.39 28.30 -18.31
CA PRO A 446 -5.04 27.80 -18.01
C PRO A 446 -4.78 27.64 -16.51
N GLU A 447 -3.99 26.64 -16.15
CA GLU A 447 -3.57 26.39 -14.77
C GLU A 447 -2.96 27.68 -14.16
N GLY A 448 -3.52 28.15 -13.03
CA GLY A 448 -3.07 29.38 -12.35
C GLY A 448 -3.91 30.64 -12.61
N GLN A 449 -4.91 30.59 -13.49
CA GLN A 449 -5.86 31.69 -13.73
C GLN A 449 -7.27 31.44 -13.16
N GLN A 450 -7.46 30.35 -12.42
CA GLN A 450 -8.71 30.13 -11.68
C GLN A 450 -8.86 31.19 -10.59
N LYS A 451 -10.05 31.80 -10.50
CA LYS A 451 -10.48 32.49 -9.27
C LYS A 451 -10.54 31.43 -8.17
N VAL A 452 -9.51 31.36 -7.35
CA VAL A 452 -9.62 30.69 -6.05
C VAL A 452 -10.62 31.52 -5.27
N GLU A 453 -11.85 31.02 -5.09
CA GLU A 453 -12.74 31.57 -4.08
C GLU A 453 -12.04 31.34 -2.74
N LEU A 454 -11.34 32.38 -2.27
CA LEU A 454 -10.55 32.38 -1.04
C LEU A 454 -11.31 31.86 0.18
N GLU A 455 -12.65 31.82 0.13
CA GLU A 455 -13.50 31.25 1.17
C GLU A 455 -13.27 29.75 1.39
N ASP A 456 -13.01 28.96 0.33
CA ASP A 456 -12.81 27.50 0.47
C ASP A 456 -11.41 27.14 0.99
N GLU A 457 -10.38 27.93 0.62
CA GLU A 457 -9.05 27.81 1.24
C GLU A 457 -9.07 28.26 2.71
N LEU A 458 -9.79 29.35 3.04
CA LEU A 458 -9.91 29.83 4.42
C LEU A 458 -10.73 28.89 5.31
N ARG A 459 -11.83 28.30 4.82
CA ARG A 459 -12.60 27.29 5.57
C ARG A 459 -11.81 26.00 5.78
N GLY A 460 -11.09 25.56 4.75
CA GLY A 460 -10.18 24.42 4.84
C GLY A 460 -9.02 24.65 5.83
N PHE A 461 -8.53 25.88 5.95
CA PHE A 461 -7.46 26.26 6.88
C PHE A 461 -7.96 26.50 8.31
N LEU A 462 -9.19 27.00 8.47
CA LEU A 462 -9.79 27.31 9.78
C LEU A 462 -10.59 26.15 10.37
N GLY A 463 -10.83 25.08 9.61
CA GLY A 463 -11.59 23.91 10.07
C GLY A 463 -13.03 24.25 10.48
N VAL A 464 -13.66 25.19 9.77
CA VAL A 464 -15.05 25.64 10.00
C VAL A 464 -15.93 25.35 8.80
#